data_AF-A0A2N0NRR0-F1
#
_entry.id   AF-A0A2N0NRR0-F1
#
_cell.length_a   1.000
_cell.length_b   1.000
_cell.length_c   1.000
_cell.angle_alpha   90.00
_cell.angle_beta   90.00
_cell.angle_gamma   90.00
#
_symmetry.space_group_name_H-M   'P 1'
#
loop_
_entity.id
_entity.type
_entity.pdbx_description
1 polymer ?
#
loop_
_entity_poly.entity_id
_entity_poly.type
_entity_poly.pdbx_seq_one_letter_code
_entity_poly.pdbx_strand_id
1 'polypeptide(L)'
;MSKDVMDKFVAQVDIAQEIINIVSMLIQMGHFGYRKFENKLQGTDNMRDYLKFLKEELKNWQNIVDRAQQRCFYLTFFPACHILAFYDYFTSEKLDKDNEEECKILIRFVNSKAQLPSTRRDMQKILQRIFRNVPKQSRKPKAAGQRVMSDIVTKGKLFVAGCTDKSRVSNVIMSLYTNHGYYPEPWQLLICTSSTTMEELTIFIKRSFYSSKNGYENHLFCIANLELLGFALQYNLANQIRSMQDQKDYLLALIFCRENGVHHLILDQFSLDVKETNGLNNDSMRGIYRELCHNVICVSSDLSGQGKTEWIKEYSFRKKKVPRSFLISDDTEFGSLVRQFKECKLRPVESLHINIVSANYPGDVNMFLFKLLTLGMVSTNVDIACLPPLETPTHIFIEIASTTKQQLLNSLPMAGYLLVNHISWNIKNLKASQEINSPIQVTCHYLNLLDRNDIDSKEILFRTDKAIKDPLPVERCQNLIEKYFFNKG
;
A
#
# COMPACT_ATOMS: atom_id res chain seq x y z
N MET A 1 -23.50 -13.91 47.23
CA MET A 1 -24.35 -13.16 46.29
C MET A 1 -25.49 -14.07 45.86
N SER A 2 -26.73 -13.60 45.81
CA SER A 2 -27.83 -14.42 45.28
C SER A 2 -27.64 -14.60 43.77
N LYS A 3 -28.02 -15.78 43.26
CA LYS A 3 -27.96 -16.14 41.84
C LYS A 3 -28.63 -15.08 40.94
N ASP A 4 -29.74 -14.50 41.41
CA ASP A 4 -30.50 -13.46 40.73
C ASP A 4 -29.70 -12.16 40.47
N VAL A 5 -28.83 -11.77 41.40
CA VAL A 5 -27.95 -10.60 41.21
C VAL A 5 -26.88 -10.87 40.15
N MET A 6 -26.33 -12.08 40.13
CA MET A 6 -25.36 -12.49 39.11
C MET A 6 -25.99 -12.58 37.73
N ASP A 7 -27.17 -13.21 37.61
CA ASP A 7 -27.90 -13.34 36.35
C ASP A 7 -28.28 -11.97 35.78
N LYS A 8 -28.71 -11.03 36.63
CA LYS A 8 -29.01 -9.66 36.24
C LYS A 8 -27.77 -8.89 35.78
N PHE A 9 -26.64 -9.08 36.45
CA PHE A 9 -25.37 -8.46 36.06
C PHE A 9 -24.89 -8.97 34.70
N VAL A 10 -24.90 -10.30 34.49
CA VAL A 10 -24.52 -10.92 33.21
C VAL A 10 -25.40 -10.37 32.07
N ALA A 11 -26.72 -10.33 32.26
CA ALA A 11 -27.63 -9.77 31.27
C ALA A 11 -27.35 -8.30 30.95
N GLN A 12 -26.98 -7.48 31.95
CA GLN A 12 -26.60 -6.08 31.73
C GLN A 12 -25.31 -5.95 30.92
N VAL A 13 -24.31 -6.79 31.20
CA VAL A 13 -23.04 -6.82 30.45
C VAL A 13 -23.27 -7.21 28.99
N ASP A 14 -24.09 -8.23 28.74
CA ASP A 14 -24.42 -8.67 27.37
C ASP A 14 -25.13 -7.56 26.57
N ILE A 15 -26.12 -6.90 27.19
CA ILE A 15 -26.84 -5.77 26.55
C ILE A 15 -25.89 -4.60 26.31
N ALA A 16 -25.02 -4.27 27.27
CA ALA A 16 -24.04 -3.20 27.11
C ALA A 16 -23.09 -3.48 25.93
N GLN A 17 -22.61 -4.72 25.80
CA GLN A 17 -21.75 -5.12 24.69
C GLN A 17 -22.49 -5.00 23.34
N GLU A 18 -23.76 -5.39 23.29
CA GLU A 18 -24.57 -5.26 22.07
C GLU A 18 -24.82 -3.79 21.70
N ILE A 19 -25.08 -2.92 22.69
CA ILE A 19 -25.17 -1.47 22.49
C ILE A 19 -23.86 -0.91 21.91
N ILE A 20 -22.72 -1.27 22.51
CA ILE A 20 -21.39 -0.83 22.04
C ILE A 20 -21.18 -1.26 20.59
N ASN A 21 -21.54 -2.49 20.24
CA ASN A 21 -21.41 -3.00 18.88
C ASN A 21 -22.27 -2.20 17.88
N ILE A 22 -23.54 -1.94 18.19
CA ILE A 22 -24.44 -1.20 17.29
C ILE A 22 -24.01 0.26 17.14
N VAL A 23 -23.64 0.93 18.24
CA VAL A 23 -23.11 2.30 18.21
C VAL A 23 -21.82 2.35 17.38
N SER A 24 -20.93 1.37 17.53
CA SER A 24 -19.72 1.27 16.72
C SER A 24 -20.04 1.15 15.24
N MET A 25 -21.05 0.35 14.86
CA MET A 25 -21.51 0.26 13.47
C MET A 25 -22.08 1.59 12.95
N LEU A 26 -22.89 2.28 13.75
CA LEU A 26 -23.43 3.60 13.41
C LEU A 26 -22.32 4.64 13.18
N ILE A 27 -21.29 4.64 14.02
CA ILE A 27 -20.11 5.50 13.87
C ILE A 27 -19.34 5.15 12.60
N GLN A 28 -19.08 3.86 12.36
CA GLN A 28 -18.39 3.39 11.16
C GLN A 28 -19.12 3.80 9.88
N MET A 29 -20.45 3.69 9.86
CA MET A 29 -21.30 4.14 8.76
C MET A 29 -21.47 5.66 8.67
N GLY A 30 -20.71 6.43 9.45
CA GLY A 30 -20.67 7.89 9.42
C GLY A 30 -21.98 8.55 9.82
N HIS A 31 -22.73 7.97 10.77
CA HIS A 31 -23.95 8.59 11.26
C HIS A 31 -23.65 9.95 11.93
N PHE A 32 -24.26 11.02 11.41
CA PHE A 32 -23.98 12.39 11.86
C PHE A 32 -24.19 12.60 13.36
N GLY A 33 -25.24 11.98 13.93
CA GLY A 33 -25.57 12.08 15.35
C GLY A 33 -24.58 11.39 16.30
N TYR A 34 -23.75 10.46 15.79
CA TYR A 34 -22.83 9.67 16.63
C TYR A 34 -21.37 10.13 16.56
N ARG A 35 -21.08 11.23 15.84
CA ARG A 35 -19.70 11.75 15.70
C ARG A 35 -19.09 12.21 17.03
N LYS A 36 -19.92 12.76 17.94
CA LYS A 36 -19.57 13.16 19.31
C LYS A 36 -20.72 12.75 20.21
N PHE A 37 -20.68 11.52 20.71
CA PHE A 37 -21.77 10.89 21.44
C PHE A 37 -21.31 10.40 22.81
N GLU A 38 -22.10 10.70 23.83
CA GLU A 38 -21.98 10.16 25.19
C GLU A 38 -23.40 9.88 25.69
N ASN A 39 -23.61 8.71 26.30
CA ASN A 39 -24.91 8.37 26.89
C ASN A 39 -24.71 7.59 28.19
N LYS A 40 -25.58 7.85 29.17
CA LYS A 40 -25.58 7.23 30.50
C LYS A 40 -26.87 6.46 30.67
N LEU A 41 -26.76 5.15 30.84
CA LEU A 41 -27.90 4.24 31.01
C LEU A 41 -27.86 3.64 32.41
N GLN A 42 -29.02 3.58 33.06
CA GLN A 42 -29.16 2.98 34.38
C GLN A 42 -30.40 2.07 34.40
N GLY A 43 -30.23 0.84 34.87
CA GLY A 43 -31.30 -0.16 34.96
C GLY A 43 -31.45 -1.00 33.69
N THR A 44 -31.75 -2.28 33.86
CA THR A 44 -31.79 -3.26 32.77
C THR A 44 -32.86 -2.94 31.71
N ASP A 45 -34.03 -2.47 32.14
CA ASP A 45 -35.14 -2.18 31.21
C ASP A 45 -34.80 -1.00 30.29
N ASN A 46 -34.25 0.08 30.84
CA ASN A 46 -33.77 1.22 30.06
C ASN A 46 -32.69 0.82 29.05
N MET A 47 -31.78 -0.10 29.42
CA MET A 47 -30.77 -0.61 28.50
C MET A 47 -31.40 -1.41 27.35
N ARG A 48 -32.44 -2.21 27.61
CA ARG A 48 -33.16 -2.97 26.57
C ARG A 48 -33.94 -2.05 25.63
N ASP A 49 -34.62 -1.05 26.17
CA ASP A 49 -35.35 -0.07 25.37
C ASP A 49 -34.41 0.74 24.48
N TYR A 50 -33.28 1.17 25.03
CA TYR A 50 -32.25 1.88 24.26
C TYR A 50 -31.62 1.00 23.18
N LEU A 51 -31.33 -0.27 23.49
CA LEU A 51 -30.85 -1.23 22.50
C LEU A 51 -31.87 -1.41 21.35
N LYS A 52 -33.16 -1.49 21.65
CA LYS A 52 -34.23 -1.59 20.64
C LYS A 52 -34.27 -0.35 19.76
N PHE A 53 -34.19 0.83 20.36
CA PHE A 53 -34.09 2.10 19.63
C PHE A 53 -32.88 2.12 18.68
N LEU A 54 -31.70 1.72 19.17
CA LEU A 54 -30.47 1.68 18.37
C LEU A 54 -30.56 0.69 17.19
N LYS A 55 -31.21 -0.46 17.36
CA LYS A 55 -31.45 -1.43 16.27
C LYS A 55 -32.28 -0.82 15.14
N GLU A 56 -33.36 -0.11 15.49
CA GLU A 56 -34.18 0.59 14.50
C GLU A 56 -33.44 1.76 13.85
N GLU A 57 -32.65 2.51 14.63
CA GLU A 57 -31.84 3.61 14.10
C GLU A 57 -30.77 3.11 13.12
N LEU A 58 -30.05 2.04 13.44
CA LEU A 58 -29.07 1.41 12.53
C LEU A 58 -29.74 0.96 11.23
N LYS A 59 -30.90 0.30 11.32
CA LYS A 59 -31.67 -0.13 10.14
C LYS A 59 -32.11 1.06 9.28
N ASN A 60 -32.61 2.12 9.91
CA ASN A 60 -33.02 3.35 9.22
C ASN A 60 -31.83 4.04 8.55
N TRP A 61 -30.69 4.11 9.24
CA TRP A 61 -29.47 4.69 8.69
C TRP A 61 -28.94 3.90 7.50
N GLN A 62 -28.89 2.57 7.59
CA GLN A 62 -28.53 1.70 6.46
C GLN A 62 -29.42 1.97 5.25
N ASN A 63 -30.74 2.09 5.44
CA ASN A 63 -31.66 2.43 4.36
C ASN A 63 -31.43 3.84 3.78
N ILE A 64 -30.99 4.81 4.58
CA ILE A 64 -30.65 6.16 4.10
C ILE A 64 -29.37 6.10 3.26
N VAL A 65 -28.31 5.47 3.78
CA VAL A 65 -27.03 5.31 3.08
C VAL A 65 -27.20 4.54 1.77
N ASP A 66 -27.96 3.45 1.79
CA ASP A 66 -28.24 2.64 0.60
C ASP A 66 -28.95 3.44 -0.49
N ARG A 67 -29.99 4.20 -0.11
CA ARG A 67 -30.71 5.08 -1.04
C ARG A 67 -29.82 6.20 -1.57
N ALA A 68 -28.95 6.77 -0.74
CA ALA A 68 -28.00 7.81 -1.16
C ALA A 68 -27.00 7.27 -2.19
N GLN A 69 -26.44 6.08 -1.96
CA GLN A 69 -25.50 5.42 -2.87
C GLN A 69 -26.17 5.00 -4.20
N GLN A 70 -27.44 4.56 -4.16
CA GLN A 70 -28.21 4.28 -5.37
C GLN A 70 -28.48 5.56 -6.19
N ARG A 71 -28.80 6.68 -5.53
CA ARG A 71 -29.03 7.99 -6.19
C ARG A 71 -27.74 8.64 -6.67
N CYS A 72 -26.62 8.38 -6.00
CA CYS A 72 -25.32 8.94 -6.31
C CYS A 72 -24.24 7.85 -6.28
N PHE A 73 -24.00 7.25 -7.45
CA PHE A 73 -22.96 6.24 -7.63
C PHE A 73 -21.59 6.65 -7.08
N TYR A 74 -21.23 7.94 -7.18
CA TYR A 74 -19.92 8.41 -6.76
C TYR A 74 -19.68 8.34 -5.24
N LEU A 75 -20.73 8.18 -4.43
CA LEU A 75 -20.56 7.89 -3.01
C LEU A 75 -20.00 6.48 -2.78
N THR A 76 -20.10 5.59 -3.75
CA THR A 76 -19.53 4.24 -3.65
C THR A 76 -18.00 4.21 -3.81
N PHE A 77 -17.35 5.35 -4.03
CA PHE A 77 -15.88 5.42 -4.06
C PHE A 77 -15.26 5.51 -2.66
N PHE A 78 -16.04 5.89 -1.65
CA PHE A 78 -15.53 6.33 -0.36
C PHE A 78 -16.28 5.67 0.80
N PRO A 79 -15.58 5.20 1.85
CA PRO A 79 -16.21 4.90 3.13
C PRO A 79 -16.77 6.17 3.78
N ALA A 80 -17.65 6.00 4.76
CA ALA A 80 -18.38 7.11 5.35
C ALA A 80 -17.46 8.12 6.06
N CYS A 81 -16.35 7.69 6.65
CA CYS A 81 -15.35 8.59 7.22
C CYS A 81 -14.79 9.60 6.19
N HIS A 82 -14.54 9.16 4.96
CA HIS A 82 -14.08 10.02 3.86
C HIS A 82 -15.22 10.90 3.31
N ILE A 83 -16.45 10.40 3.30
CA ILE A 83 -17.64 11.22 2.96
C ILE A 83 -17.80 12.36 3.99
N LEU A 84 -17.56 12.09 5.27
CA LEU A 84 -17.60 13.09 6.34
C LEU A 84 -16.49 14.13 6.18
N ALA A 85 -15.29 13.75 5.72
CA ALA A 85 -14.22 14.71 5.42
C ALA A 85 -14.65 15.70 4.31
N PHE A 86 -15.24 15.19 3.22
CA PHE A 86 -15.86 16.04 2.19
C PHE A 86 -16.97 16.92 2.77
N TYR A 87 -17.80 16.38 3.67
CA TYR A 87 -18.88 17.14 4.30
C TYR A 87 -18.31 18.33 5.06
N ASP A 88 -17.31 18.10 5.90
CA ASP A 88 -16.67 19.13 6.68
C ASP A 88 -15.99 20.16 5.76
N TYR A 89 -15.38 19.75 4.65
CA TYR A 89 -14.75 20.65 3.69
C TYR A 89 -15.75 21.59 3.01
N PHE A 90 -16.88 21.05 2.52
CA PHE A 90 -17.86 21.84 1.77
C PHE A 90 -18.82 22.64 2.65
N THR A 91 -18.99 22.28 3.91
CA THR A 91 -19.94 22.93 4.83
C THR A 91 -19.29 23.81 5.90
N SER A 92 -18.03 23.56 6.28
CA SER A 92 -17.34 24.38 7.28
C SER A 92 -17.16 25.81 6.80
N GLU A 93 -17.49 26.78 7.67
CA GLU A 93 -17.22 28.20 7.42
C GLU A 93 -15.72 28.52 7.43
N LYS A 94 -14.95 27.79 8.25
CA LYS A 94 -13.50 27.96 8.40
C LYS A 94 -12.76 27.03 7.45
N LEU A 95 -11.73 27.56 6.80
CA LEU A 95 -10.82 26.76 5.98
C LEU A 95 -9.90 25.95 6.91
N ASP A 96 -10.04 24.63 6.83
CA ASP A 96 -9.12 23.68 7.43
C ASP A 96 -8.18 23.16 6.33
N LYS A 97 -6.90 23.54 6.41
CA LYS A 97 -5.90 23.16 5.41
C LYS A 97 -5.60 21.67 5.42
N ASP A 98 -5.66 21.02 6.57
CA ASP A 98 -5.38 19.59 6.68
C ASP A 98 -6.52 18.80 6.04
N ASN A 99 -7.78 19.20 6.28
CA ASN A 99 -8.93 18.60 5.62
C ASN A 99 -8.97 18.90 4.10
N GLU A 100 -8.54 20.08 3.67
CA GLU A 100 -8.39 20.40 2.24
C GLU A 100 -7.41 19.44 1.55
N GLU A 101 -6.23 19.22 2.15
CA GLU A 101 -5.25 18.27 1.61
C GLU A 101 -5.76 16.82 1.62
N GLU A 102 -6.46 16.40 2.67
CA GLU A 102 -7.13 15.09 2.70
C GLU A 102 -8.14 14.97 1.55
N CYS A 103 -9.01 15.96 1.34
CA CYS A 103 -9.99 15.97 0.24
C CYS A 103 -9.32 15.97 -1.15
N LYS A 104 -8.17 16.64 -1.33
CA LYS A 104 -7.38 16.56 -2.58
C LYS A 104 -6.87 15.13 -2.81
N ILE A 105 -6.39 14.44 -1.77
CA ILE A 105 -5.95 13.05 -1.84
C ILE A 105 -7.13 12.12 -2.20
N LEU A 106 -8.28 12.30 -1.55
CA LEU A 106 -9.49 11.52 -1.83
C LEU A 106 -9.98 11.65 -3.28
N ILE A 107 -9.95 12.86 -3.85
CA ILE A 107 -10.31 13.03 -5.27
C ILE A 107 -9.31 12.32 -6.20
N ARG A 108 -8.01 12.39 -5.87
CA ARG A 108 -6.95 11.72 -6.65
C ARG A 108 -7.08 10.20 -6.63
N PHE A 109 -7.64 9.62 -5.58
CA PHE A 109 -7.93 8.17 -5.49
C PHE A 109 -8.83 7.69 -6.64
N VAL A 110 -9.81 8.50 -7.04
CA VAL A 110 -10.72 8.17 -8.15
C VAL A 110 -10.15 8.66 -9.48
N ASN A 111 -9.61 9.88 -9.51
CA ASN A 111 -9.02 10.44 -10.72
C ASN A 111 -7.86 11.40 -10.41
N SER A 112 -6.66 11.03 -10.84
CA SER A 112 -5.43 11.81 -10.57
C SER A 112 -5.40 13.20 -11.21
N LYS A 113 -6.23 13.46 -12.23
CA LYS A 113 -6.34 14.76 -12.91
C LYS A 113 -7.46 15.64 -12.36
N ALA A 114 -8.30 15.13 -11.47
CA ALA A 114 -9.40 15.88 -10.91
C ALA A 114 -8.91 16.92 -9.89
N GLN A 115 -9.57 18.08 -9.86
CA GLN A 115 -9.26 19.18 -8.97
C GLN A 115 -10.36 19.37 -7.94
N LEU A 116 -9.98 19.66 -6.70
CA LEU A 116 -10.91 19.98 -5.62
C LEU A 116 -11.51 21.39 -5.86
N PRO A 117 -12.84 21.53 -6.03
CA PRO A 117 -13.46 22.82 -6.23
C PRO A 117 -13.47 23.64 -4.94
N SER A 118 -13.21 24.94 -5.04
CA SER A 118 -13.28 25.88 -3.91
C SER A 118 -14.71 26.30 -3.53
N THR A 119 -15.70 26.08 -4.40
CA THR A 119 -17.10 26.49 -4.15
C THR A 119 -17.79 25.59 -3.13
N ARG A 120 -18.21 26.19 -2.01
CA ARG A 120 -19.08 25.58 -0.99
C ARG A 120 -20.53 25.53 -1.47
N ARG A 121 -20.98 24.36 -1.94
CA ARG A 121 -22.36 24.05 -2.37
C ARG A 121 -22.68 22.59 -2.06
N ASP A 122 -23.88 22.16 -2.42
CA ASP A 122 -24.37 20.77 -2.37
C ASP A 122 -23.31 19.76 -2.83
N MET A 123 -22.80 18.98 -1.86
CA MET A 123 -21.73 17.99 -2.06
C MET A 123 -22.07 16.97 -3.14
N GLN A 124 -23.33 16.52 -3.20
CA GLN A 124 -23.73 15.49 -4.17
C GLN A 124 -23.52 15.99 -5.59
N LYS A 125 -23.93 17.23 -5.88
CA LYS A 125 -23.74 17.87 -7.19
C LYS A 125 -22.27 18.12 -7.47
N ILE A 126 -21.47 18.46 -6.46
CA ILE A 126 -20.03 18.68 -6.61
C ILE A 126 -19.32 17.39 -6.98
N LEU A 127 -19.49 16.30 -6.23
CA LEU A 127 -18.85 15.01 -6.53
C LEU A 127 -19.28 14.48 -7.90
N GLN A 128 -20.57 14.59 -8.23
CA GLN A 128 -21.05 14.26 -9.58
C GLN A 128 -20.34 15.10 -10.64
N ARG A 129 -20.21 16.43 -10.45
CA ARG A 129 -19.54 17.31 -11.41
C ARG A 129 -18.05 16.99 -11.56
N ILE A 130 -17.37 16.65 -10.46
CA ILE A 130 -15.94 16.28 -10.48
C ILE A 130 -15.76 15.01 -11.30
N PHE A 131 -16.46 13.93 -10.97
CA PHE A 131 -16.15 12.62 -11.54
C PHE A 131 -16.88 12.32 -12.86
N ARG A 132 -18.02 12.95 -13.14
CA ARG A 132 -18.74 12.77 -14.41
C ARG A 132 -18.01 13.42 -15.58
N ASN A 133 -17.39 14.57 -15.35
CA ASN A 133 -16.82 15.40 -16.41
C ASN A 133 -15.35 15.10 -16.70
N VAL A 134 -14.65 14.40 -15.81
CA VAL A 134 -13.23 14.09 -16.00
C VAL A 134 -13.09 12.81 -16.82
N PRO A 135 -12.24 12.79 -17.86
CA PRO A 135 -12.01 11.59 -18.67
C PRO A 135 -11.58 10.39 -17.81
N LYS A 136 -12.26 9.26 -18.01
CA LYS A 136 -12.00 7.97 -17.35
C LYS A 136 -10.96 7.17 -18.17
N GLN A 137 -9.80 7.77 -18.37
CA GLN A 137 -8.73 7.16 -19.16
C GLN A 137 -8.00 6.11 -18.32
N SER A 138 -8.18 4.84 -18.65
CA SER A 138 -7.37 3.75 -18.09
C SER A 138 -5.96 3.79 -18.65
N ARG A 139 -4.95 3.56 -17.81
CA ARG A 139 -3.57 3.40 -18.27
C ARG A 139 -3.45 2.09 -19.03
N LYS A 140 -2.97 2.12 -20.27
CA LYS A 140 -2.85 0.94 -21.13
C LYS A 140 -1.39 0.49 -21.24
N PRO A 141 -1.13 -0.83 -21.28
CA PRO A 141 0.18 -1.35 -21.65
C PRO A 141 0.57 -0.92 -23.08
N LYS A 142 1.85 -0.60 -23.31
CA LYS A 142 2.35 -0.25 -24.65
C LYS A 142 2.42 -1.44 -25.60
N ALA A 143 2.70 -2.63 -25.08
CA ALA A 143 2.74 -3.87 -25.85
C ALA A 143 1.56 -4.77 -25.49
N ALA A 144 1.09 -5.58 -26.45
CA ALA A 144 0.18 -6.68 -26.15
C ALA A 144 0.92 -7.67 -25.24
N GLY A 145 0.62 -7.63 -23.94
CA GLY A 145 1.19 -8.54 -22.95
C GLY A 145 0.78 -9.99 -23.19
N GLN A 146 1.39 -10.91 -22.44
CA GLN A 146 0.92 -12.30 -22.40
C GLN A 146 -0.57 -12.35 -22.06
N ARG A 147 -1.35 -13.03 -22.90
CA ARG A 147 -2.76 -13.28 -22.63
C ARG A 147 -2.92 -14.63 -21.94
N VAL A 148 -3.39 -14.64 -20.70
CA VAL A 148 -3.61 -15.86 -19.94
C VAL A 148 -5.07 -16.27 -20.07
N MET A 149 -5.36 -17.32 -20.85
CA MET A 149 -6.73 -17.67 -21.23
C MET A 149 -7.63 -18.06 -20.04
N SER A 150 -7.07 -18.63 -18.97
CA SER A 150 -7.80 -18.94 -17.74
C SER A 150 -8.30 -17.68 -17.03
N ASP A 151 -7.62 -16.56 -17.23
CA ASP A 151 -7.76 -15.32 -16.45
C ASP A 151 -8.67 -14.30 -17.15
N ILE A 152 -9.50 -14.75 -18.09
CA ILE A 152 -10.47 -13.90 -18.79
C ILE A 152 -11.75 -13.82 -17.97
N VAL A 153 -12.09 -12.60 -17.53
CA VAL A 153 -13.34 -12.31 -16.81
C VAL A 153 -14.42 -11.95 -17.82
N THR A 154 -15.55 -12.66 -17.76
CA THR A 154 -16.67 -12.45 -18.69
C THR A 154 -17.77 -11.63 -18.02
N LYS A 155 -18.32 -10.66 -18.77
CA LYS A 155 -19.39 -9.79 -18.28
C LYS A 155 -20.59 -10.60 -17.80
N GLY A 156 -21.12 -10.23 -16.63
CA GLY A 156 -22.31 -10.85 -16.04
C GLY A 156 -22.09 -12.22 -15.40
N LYS A 157 -20.85 -12.71 -15.36
CA LYS A 157 -20.49 -13.93 -14.63
C LYS A 157 -19.48 -13.59 -13.55
N LEU A 158 -19.67 -14.16 -12.36
CA LEU A 158 -18.68 -14.09 -11.31
C LEU A 158 -17.44 -14.86 -11.74
N PHE A 159 -16.26 -14.31 -11.47
CA PHE A 159 -14.99 -15.00 -11.68
C PHE A 159 -14.30 -15.19 -10.34
N VAL A 160 -13.93 -16.42 -9.99
CA VAL A 160 -13.19 -16.71 -8.77
C VAL A 160 -11.83 -17.30 -9.13
N ALA A 161 -10.75 -16.57 -8.82
CA ALA A 161 -9.38 -17.02 -8.99
C ALA A 161 -8.91 -17.77 -7.74
N GLY A 162 -8.62 -19.06 -7.89
CA GLY A 162 -7.88 -19.84 -6.90
C GLY A 162 -6.38 -19.68 -7.13
N CYS A 163 -5.65 -19.27 -6.11
CA CYS A 163 -4.19 -19.20 -6.12
C CYS A 163 -3.61 -20.06 -5.00
N THR A 164 -2.49 -20.73 -5.24
CA THR A 164 -1.82 -21.60 -4.25
C THR A 164 -0.70 -20.90 -3.51
N ASP A 165 -0.27 -19.73 -3.97
CA ASP A 165 0.87 -18.99 -3.43
C ASP A 165 0.49 -17.52 -3.19
N LYS A 166 0.41 -17.13 -1.91
CA LYS A 166 0.09 -15.76 -1.49
C LYS A 166 1.03 -14.71 -2.09
N SER A 167 2.26 -15.07 -2.40
CA SER A 167 3.23 -14.14 -3.00
C SER A 167 2.87 -13.75 -4.44
N ARG A 168 1.94 -14.49 -5.08
CA ARG A 168 1.49 -14.27 -6.46
C ARG A 168 0.19 -13.51 -6.60
N VAL A 169 -0.46 -13.08 -5.51
CA VAL A 169 -1.72 -12.32 -5.61
C VAL A 169 -1.58 -11.08 -6.50
N SER A 170 -0.51 -10.29 -6.33
CA SER A 170 -0.24 -9.13 -7.19
C SER A 170 -0.08 -9.52 -8.65
N ASN A 171 0.55 -10.66 -8.93
CA ASN A 171 0.72 -11.19 -10.27
C ASN A 171 -0.64 -11.59 -10.89
N VAL A 172 -1.48 -12.31 -10.14
CA VAL A 172 -2.84 -12.67 -10.58
C VAL A 172 -3.67 -11.41 -10.85
N ILE A 173 -3.63 -10.40 -9.98
CA ILE A 173 -4.28 -9.11 -10.23
C ILE A 173 -3.79 -8.53 -11.57
N MET A 174 -2.48 -8.44 -11.80
CA MET A 174 -1.96 -7.91 -13.05
C MET A 174 -2.38 -8.73 -14.28
N SER A 175 -2.44 -10.05 -14.16
CA SER A 175 -2.93 -10.94 -15.23
C SER A 175 -4.37 -10.62 -15.63
N LEU A 176 -5.27 -10.50 -14.63
CA LEU A 176 -6.68 -10.18 -14.86
C LEU A 176 -6.84 -8.82 -15.57
N TYR A 177 -6.11 -7.79 -15.14
CA TYR A 177 -6.24 -6.45 -15.72
C TYR A 177 -5.61 -6.35 -17.11
N THR A 178 -4.43 -6.94 -17.31
CA THR A 178 -3.75 -6.92 -18.62
C THR A 178 -4.53 -7.68 -19.70
N ASN A 179 -5.21 -8.77 -19.34
CA ASN A 179 -6.16 -9.45 -20.23
C ASN A 179 -7.32 -8.56 -20.69
N HIS A 180 -7.67 -7.54 -19.91
CA HIS A 180 -8.68 -6.53 -20.25
C HIS A 180 -8.09 -5.28 -20.91
N GLY A 181 -6.78 -5.24 -21.14
CA GLY A 181 -6.11 -4.21 -21.95
C GLY A 181 -5.75 -2.93 -21.20
N TYR A 182 -5.76 -2.93 -19.86
CA TYR A 182 -5.36 -1.78 -19.04
C TYR A 182 -4.73 -2.22 -17.71
N TYR A 183 -4.09 -1.28 -17.01
CA TYR A 183 -3.59 -1.45 -15.65
C TYR A 183 -4.66 -1.07 -14.63
N PRO A 184 -4.67 -1.69 -13.44
CA PRO A 184 -5.67 -1.37 -12.43
C PRO A 184 -5.57 0.09 -11.96
N GLU A 185 -6.72 0.69 -11.70
CA GLU A 185 -6.85 1.96 -10.99
C GLU A 185 -7.23 1.72 -9.52
N PRO A 186 -6.90 2.64 -8.59
CA PRO A 186 -7.09 2.44 -7.16
C PRO A 186 -8.52 2.07 -6.76
N TRP A 187 -9.51 2.70 -7.39
CA TRP A 187 -10.93 2.46 -7.15
C TRP A 187 -11.45 1.14 -7.71
N GLN A 188 -10.67 0.42 -8.52
CA GLN A 188 -11.05 -0.88 -9.07
C GLN A 188 -10.62 -2.06 -8.20
N LEU A 189 -9.82 -1.82 -7.15
CA LEU A 189 -9.22 -2.86 -6.32
C LEU A 189 -9.62 -2.72 -4.84
N LEU A 190 -10.03 -3.83 -4.23
CA LEU A 190 -10.10 -3.99 -2.79
C LEU A 190 -9.19 -5.14 -2.39
N ILE A 191 -8.12 -4.84 -1.67
CA ILE A 191 -7.21 -5.85 -1.12
C ILE A 191 -7.60 -6.02 0.34
N CYS A 192 -8.15 -7.18 0.67
CA CYS A 192 -8.60 -7.46 2.02
C CYS A 192 -7.41 -7.66 2.98
N THR A 193 -7.65 -7.32 4.23
CA THR A 193 -6.81 -7.47 5.41
C THR A 193 -7.66 -8.04 6.54
N SER A 194 -7.04 -8.43 7.65
CA SER A 194 -7.76 -8.83 8.87
C SER A 194 -8.66 -7.71 9.44
N SER A 195 -8.36 -6.45 9.11
CA SER A 195 -9.10 -5.26 9.52
C SER A 195 -10.17 -4.79 8.52
N THR A 196 -10.36 -5.50 7.39
CA THR A 196 -11.36 -5.10 6.38
C THR A 196 -12.77 -5.15 6.97
N THR A 197 -13.54 -4.11 6.68
CA THR A 197 -14.88 -3.90 7.25
C THR A 197 -16.00 -4.31 6.29
N MET A 198 -17.20 -4.54 6.85
CA MET A 198 -18.39 -4.84 6.05
C MET A 198 -18.79 -3.66 5.15
N GLU A 199 -18.52 -2.44 5.60
CA GLU A 199 -18.78 -1.22 4.82
C GLU A 199 -17.97 -1.21 3.52
N GLU A 200 -16.65 -1.45 3.59
CA GLU A 200 -15.77 -1.50 2.41
C GLU A 200 -16.27 -2.52 1.38
N LEU A 201 -16.61 -3.73 1.84
CA LEU A 201 -17.14 -4.80 0.99
C LEU A 201 -18.45 -4.37 0.32
N THR A 202 -19.40 -3.86 1.11
CA THR A 202 -20.72 -3.44 0.62
C THR A 202 -20.62 -2.34 -0.42
N ILE A 203 -19.79 -1.34 -0.15
CA ILE A 203 -19.56 -0.20 -1.03
C ILE A 203 -18.89 -0.66 -2.34
N PHE A 204 -17.88 -1.53 -2.24
CA PHE A 204 -17.17 -2.05 -3.39
C PHE A 204 -18.05 -2.90 -4.30
N ILE A 205 -18.88 -3.78 -3.73
CA ILE A 205 -19.84 -4.60 -4.48
C ILE A 205 -20.83 -3.69 -5.22
N LYS A 206 -21.47 -2.72 -4.55
CA LYS A 206 -22.34 -1.74 -5.20
C LYS A 206 -21.62 -1.00 -6.33
N ARG A 207 -20.38 -0.57 -6.10
CA ARG A 207 -19.55 0.12 -7.11
C ARG A 207 -19.34 -0.75 -8.35
N SER A 208 -19.06 -2.03 -8.17
CA SER A 208 -18.89 -2.99 -9.27
C SER A 208 -20.18 -3.19 -10.06
N PHE A 209 -21.29 -3.49 -9.38
CA PHE A 209 -22.56 -3.83 -10.03
C PHE A 209 -23.28 -2.64 -10.65
N TYR A 210 -23.07 -1.42 -10.14
CA TYR A 210 -23.69 -0.21 -10.70
C TYR A 210 -22.79 0.54 -11.70
N SER A 211 -21.57 0.07 -11.94
CA SER A 211 -20.57 0.73 -12.79
C SER A 211 -21.07 1.06 -14.20
N SER A 212 -21.69 0.08 -14.87
CA SER A 212 -22.16 0.19 -16.26
C SER A 212 -23.19 1.30 -16.47
N LYS A 213 -24.10 1.51 -15.52
CA LYS A 213 -25.12 2.57 -15.57
C LYS A 213 -24.56 3.97 -15.29
N ASN A 214 -23.31 4.07 -14.86
CA ASN A 214 -22.68 5.32 -14.40
C ASN A 214 -21.44 5.71 -15.22
N GLY A 215 -21.32 5.18 -16.45
CA GLY A 215 -20.25 5.49 -17.38
C GLY A 215 -18.91 4.84 -17.02
N TYR A 216 -18.94 3.74 -16.25
CA TYR A 216 -17.78 2.91 -15.95
C TYR A 216 -17.98 1.51 -16.55
N GLU A 217 -18.70 1.41 -17.68
CA GLU A 217 -18.85 0.15 -18.39
C GLU A 217 -17.48 -0.46 -18.75
N ASN A 218 -17.46 -1.80 -18.81
CA ASN A 218 -16.28 -2.60 -19.17
C ASN A 218 -15.06 -2.48 -18.24
N HIS A 219 -15.20 -1.82 -17.09
CA HIS A 219 -14.17 -1.81 -16.06
C HIS A 219 -14.31 -3.05 -15.15
N LEU A 220 -13.23 -3.82 -15.07
CA LEU A 220 -13.03 -4.90 -14.11
C LEU A 220 -12.83 -4.34 -12.70
N PHE A 221 -13.54 -4.94 -11.75
CA PHE A 221 -13.36 -4.77 -10.32
C PHE A 221 -12.83 -6.07 -9.73
N CYS A 222 -11.91 -5.97 -8.77
CA CYS A 222 -11.31 -7.13 -8.14
C CYS A 222 -11.24 -6.99 -6.62
N ILE A 223 -11.68 -8.02 -5.91
CA ILE A 223 -11.49 -8.18 -4.46
C ILE A 223 -10.46 -9.30 -4.25
N ALA A 224 -9.36 -9.02 -3.56
CA ALA A 224 -8.27 -9.97 -3.33
C ALA A 224 -8.03 -10.25 -1.85
N ASN A 225 -7.30 -11.33 -1.54
CA ASN A 225 -7.00 -11.80 -0.19
C ASN A 225 -8.25 -12.13 0.64
N LEU A 226 -9.26 -12.72 0.01
CA LEU A 226 -10.52 -13.05 0.68
C LEU A 226 -10.35 -14.04 1.84
N GLU A 227 -9.27 -14.81 1.86
CA GLU A 227 -8.89 -15.70 2.96
C GLU A 227 -8.63 -14.96 4.29
N LEU A 228 -8.29 -13.66 4.23
CA LEU A 228 -8.05 -12.85 5.43
C LEU A 228 -9.34 -12.34 6.08
N LEU A 229 -10.49 -12.49 5.42
CA LEU A 229 -11.77 -12.09 5.97
C LEU A 229 -12.27 -13.12 6.98
N GLY A 230 -12.81 -12.64 8.11
CA GLY A 230 -13.53 -13.49 9.05
C GLY A 230 -14.78 -14.12 8.42
N PHE A 231 -15.22 -15.26 8.97
CA PHE A 231 -16.34 -16.05 8.44
C PHE A 231 -17.63 -15.23 8.19
N ALA A 232 -18.01 -14.36 9.13
CA ALA A 232 -19.20 -13.53 9.00
C ALA A 232 -19.12 -12.57 7.80
N LEU A 233 -17.95 -11.99 7.54
CA LEU A 233 -17.74 -11.10 6.39
C LEU A 233 -17.77 -11.88 5.07
N GLN A 234 -17.17 -13.06 5.01
CA GLN A 234 -17.26 -13.94 3.84
C GLN A 234 -18.71 -14.33 3.53
N TYR A 235 -19.49 -14.69 4.55
CA TYR A 235 -20.91 -15.04 4.41
C TYR A 235 -21.73 -13.87 3.86
N ASN A 236 -21.56 -12.69 4.45
CA ASN A 236 -22.28 -11.50 4.02
C ASN A 236 -21.88 -11.07 2.60
N LEU A 237 -20.60 -11.13 2.25
CA LEU A 237 -20.11 -10.84 0.90
C LEU A 237 -20.78 -11.76 -0.13
N ALA A 238 -20.82 -13.06 0.14
CA ALA A 238 -21.42 -14.03 -0.78
C ALA A 238 -22.92 -13.77 -0.99
N ASN A 239 -23.65 -13.48 0.09
CA ASN A 239 -25.07 -13.13 0.01
C ASN A 239 -25.32 -11.84 -0.77
N GLN A 240 -24.46 -10.82 -0.61
CA GLN A 240 -24.56 -9.58 -1.38
C GLN A 240 -24.28 -9.78 -2.86
N ILE A 241 -23.30 -10.61 -3.21
CA ILE A 241 -23.02 -10.95 -4.61
C ILE A 241 -24.23 -11.65 -5.22
N ARG A 242 -24.77 -12.67 -4.55
CA ARG A 242 -25.96 -13.42 -5.00
C ARG A 242 -27.18 -12.51 -5.21
N SER A 243 -27.45 -11.59 -4.29
CA SER A 243 -28.59 -10.67 -4.41
C SER A 243 -28.45 -9.67 -5.56
N MET A 244 -27.23 -9.44 -6.07
CA MET A 244 -26.96 -8.53 -7.17
C MET A 244 -26.73 -9.21 -8.52
N GLN A 245 -26.63 -10.54 -8.57
CA GLN A 245 -26.34 -11.33 -9.79
C GLN A 245 -27.38 -11.15 -10.91
N ASP A 246 -28.58 -10.66 -10.61
CA ASP A 246 -29.58 -10.29 -11.62
C ASP A 246 -29.11 -9.15 -12.54
N GLN A 247 -28.20 -8.29 -12.07
CA GLN A 247 -27.55 -7.33 -12.95
C GLN A 247 -26.55 -8.09 -13.83
N LYS A 248 -26.74 -8.09 -15.16
CA LYS A 248 -25.84 -8.82 -16.08
C LYS A 248 -24.64 -8.00 -16.57
N ASP A 249 -24.57 -6.72 -16.20
CA ASP A 249 -23.60 -5.77 -16.75
C ASP A 249 -22.47 -5.42 -15.77
N TYR A 250 -21.89 -6.43 -15.11
CA TYR A 250 -20.73 -6.27 -14.21
C TYR A 250 -19.51 -7.10 -14.69
N LEU A 251 -18.33 -6.69 -14.24
CA LEU A 251 -17.08 -7.45 -14.35
C LEU A 251 -16.45 -7.51 -12.95
N LEU A 252 -16.61 -8.63 -12.27
CA LEU A 252 -16.14 -8.82 -10.90
C LEU A 252 -15.29 -10.09 -10.81
N ALA A 253 -14.05 -9.92 -10.35
CA ALA A 253 -13.16 -11.01 -9.98
C ALA A 253 -12.97 -11.05 -8.46
N LEU A 254 -12.96 -12.26 -7.92
CA LEU A 254 -12.61 -12.56 -6.55
C LEU A 254 -11.30 -13.35 -6.58
N ILE A 255 -10.29 -12.94 -5.83
CA ILE A 255 -9.03 -13.67 -5.70
C ILE A 255 -8.92 -14.24 -4.31
N PHE A 256 -8.61 -15.53 -4.27
CA PHE A 256 -8.55 -16.32 -3.07
C PHE A 256 -7.26 -17.15 -3.04
N CYS A 257 -6.48 -17.06 -1.96
CA CYS A 257 -5.32 -17.93 -1.76
C CYS A 257 -5.64 -19.13 -0.88
N ARG A 258 -5.50 -20.34 -1.43
CA ARG A 258 -5.73 -21.60 -0.73
C ARG A 258 -4.62 -21.86 0.28
N GLU A 259 -5.02 -21.96 1.54
CA GLU A 259 -4.21 -22.56 2.59
C GLU A 259 -4.64 -24.01 2.80
N ASN A 260 -3.68 -24.91 2.89
CA ASN A 260 -3.97 -26.34 3.10
C ASN A 260 -4.74 -26.54 4.41
N GLY A 261 -5.91 -27.19 4.33
CA GLY A 261 -6.69 -27.59 5.50
C GLY A 261 -7.71 -26.57 6.02
N VAL A 262 -7.87 -25.41 5.36
CA VAL A 262 -8.88 -24.41 5.75
C VAL A 262 -10.06 -24.43 4.79
N HIS A 263 -11.27 -24.59 5.31
CA HIS A 263 -12.51 -24.47 4.55
C HIS A 263 -12.86 -22.99 4.38
N HIS A 264 -13.12 -22.56 3.15
CA HIS A 264 -13.46 -21.19 2.84
C HIS A 264 -14.82 -21.11 2.19
N LEU A 265 -15.73 -20.39 2.85
CA LEU A 265 -17.13 -20.32 2.47
C LEU A 265 -17.33 -19.80 1.05
N ILE A 266 -16.53 -18.82 0.61
CA ILE A 266 -16.57 -18.29 -0.76
C ILE A 266 -16.28 -19.38 -1.79
N LEU A 267 -15.27 -20.22 -1.55
CA LEU A 267 -14.91 -21.30 -2.47
C LEU A 267 -16.02 -22.36 -2.53
N ASP A 268 -16.60 -22.71 -1.38
CA ASP A 268 -17.67 -23.70 -1.33
C ASP A 268 -18.93 -23.17 -2.04
N GLN A 269 -19.27 -21.90 -1.81
CA GLN A 269 -20.46 -21.26 -2.36
C GLN A 269 -20.39 -20.95 -3.85
N PHE A 270 -19.19 -20.77 -4.41
CA PHE A 270 -18.95 -20.41 -5.81
C PHE A 270 -18.03 -21.40 -6.52
N SER A 271 -18.00 -22.66 -6.07
CA SER A 271 -17.09 -23.71 -6.56
C SER A 271 -17.10 -23.91 -8.09
N LEU A 272 -18.26 -23.70 -8.73
CA LEU A 272 -18.42 -23.80 -10.19
C LEU A 272 -17.73 -22.66 -10.96
N ASP A 273 -17.48 -21.52 -10.30
CA ASP A 273 -16.87 -20.33 -10.89
C ASP A 273 -15.36 -20.24 -10.60
N VAL A 274 -14.80 -21.22 -9.86
CA VAL A 274 -13.40 -21.24 -9.46
C VAL A 274 -12.50 -21.68 -10.61
N LYS A 275 -11.47 -20.89 -10.87
CA LYS A 275 -10.39 -21.19 -11.82
C LYS A 275 -9.04 -21.05 -11.13
N GLU A 276 -8.24 -22.10 -11.18
CA GLU A 276 -6.86 -22.05 -10.69
C GLU A 276 -5.98 -21.22 -11.62
N THR A 277 -5.19 -20.31 -11.05
CA THR A 277 -4.24 -19.50 -11.83
C THR A 277 -3.03 -19.07 -11.01
N ASN A 278 -1.92 -18.94 -11.71
CA ASN A 278 -0.65 -18.41 -11.20
C ASN A 278 -0.32 -17.02 -11.78
N GLY A 279 -1.24 -16.45 -12.56
CA GLY A 279 -1.07 -15.18 -13.26
C GLY A 279 -0.11 -15.25 -14.45
N LEU A 280 0.57 -14.14 -14.69
CA LEU A 280 1.57 -13.94 -15.72
C LEU A 280 2.90 -14.64 -15.38
N ASN A 281 3.70 -14.96 -16.40
CA ASN A 281 5.07 -15.40 -16.17
C ASN A 281 5.98 -14.24 -15.71
N ASN A 282 7.13 -14.59 -15.13
CA ASN A 282 8.06 -13.61 -14.55
C ASN A 282 8.62 -12.62 -15.58
N ASP A 283 8.79 -13.04 -16.83
CA ASP A 283 9.28 -12.15 -17.91
C ASP A 283 8.24 -11.11 -18.30
N SER A 284 6.96 -11.49 -18.36
CA SER A 284 5.85 -10.59 -18.62
C SER A 284 5.70 -9.57 -17.50
N MET A 285 5.79 -10.03 -16.23
CA MET A 285 5.81 -9.12 -15.08
C MET A 285 6.98 -8.15 -15.15
N ARG A 286 8.21 -8.61 -15.41
CA ARG A 286 9.37 -7.74 -15.62
C ARG A 286 9.16 -6.72 -16.74
N GLY A 287 8.57 -7.14 -17.86
CA GLY A 287 8.23 -6.26 -18.98
C GLY A 287 7.28 -5.14 -18.57
N ILE A 288 6.21 -5.50 -17.85
CA ILE A 288 5.21 -4.55 -17.35
C ILE A 288 5.84 -3.56 -16.35
N TYR A 289 6.62 -4.03 -15.38
CA TYR A 289 7.21 -3.14 -14.38
C TYR A 289 8.37 -2.29 -14.93
N ARG A 290 9.06 -2.73 -15.99
CA ARG A 290 9.98 -1.84 -16.73
C ARG A 290 9.24 -0.67 -17.39
N GLU A 291 8.01 -0.89 -17.84
CA GLU A 291 7.16 0.15 -18.42
C GLU A 291 6.59 1.08 -17.33
N LEU A 292 5.96 0.52 -16.29
CA LEU A 292 5.32 1.28 -15.23
C LEU A 292 6.33 2.02 -14.33
N CYS A 293 7.48 1.41 -14.06
CA CYS A 293 8.40 1.81 -13.00
C CYS A 293 9.80 2.15 -13.52
N HIS A 294 9.89 2.94 -14.60
CA HIS A 294 11.17 3.35 -15.21
C HIS A 294 12.11 4.14 -14.28
N ASN A 295 11.59 4.79 -13.23
CA ASN A 295 12.38 5.53 -12.22
C ASN A 295 12.54 4.77 -10.90
N VAL A 296 12.30 3.45 -10.89
CA VAL A 296 12.37 2.63 -9.69
C VAL A 296 13.52 1.64 -9.82
N ILE A 297 14.41 1.62 -8.83
CA ILE A 297 15.58 0.74 -8.81
C ILE A 297 15.59 -0.08 -7.52
N CYS A 298 15.61 -1.40 -7.65
CA CYS A 298 15.86 -2.31 -6.55
C CYS A 298 17.38 -2.43 -6.33
N VAL A 299 17.85 -2.12 -5.14
CA VAL A 299 19.28 -2.16 -4.78
C VAL A 299 19.50 -3.31 -3.81
N SER A 300 20.32 -4.27 -4.20
CA SER A 300 20.72 -5.42 -3.39
C SER A 300 22.23 -5.57 -3.41
N SER A 301 22.78 -6.41 -2.52
CA SER A 301 24.22 -6.67 -2.50
C SER A 301 24.52 -8.06 -1.94
N ASP A 302 25.68 -8.61 -2.28
CA ASP A 302 26.11 -9.93 -1.81
C ASP A 302 26.22 -9.97 -0.29
N LEU A 303 26.79 -8.92 0.30
CA LEU A 303 27.00 -8.79 1.73
C LEU A 303 26.54 -7.43 2.26
N SER A 304 26.26 -7.39 3.56
CA SER A 304 26.01 -6.15 4.28
C SER A 304 27.26 -5.25 4.29
N GLY A 305 27.05 -3.93 4.27
CA GLY A 305 28.16 -2.96 4.28
C GLY A 305 28.80 -2.65 2.92
N GLN A 306 28.32 -3.22 1.81
CA GLN A 306 28.88 -2.97 0.47
C GLN A 306 28.46 -1.64 -0.18
N GLY A 307 27.84 -0.72 0.56
CA GLY A 307 27.59 0.66 0.10
C GLY A 307 26.28 0.90 -0.67
N LYS A 308 25.25 0.05 -0.50
CA LYS A 308 23.90 0.25 -1.09
C LYS A 308 23.34 1.65 -0.85
N THR A 309 23.22 2.05 0.41
CA THR A 309 22.70 3.37 0.79
C THR A 309 23.55 4.52 0.22
N GLU A 310 24.87 4.34 0.16
CA GLU A 310 25.78 5.36 -0.35
C GLU A 310 25.65 5.52 -1.88
N TRP A 311 25.48 4.41 -2.60
CA TRP A 311 25.15 4.44 -4.02
C TRP A 311 23.82 5.17 -4.29
N ILE A 312 22.79 4.93 -3.47
CA ILE A 312 21.49 5.61 -3.57
C ILE A 312 21.63 7.13 -3.36
N LYS A 313 22.42 7.55 -2.37
CA LYS A 313 22.70 8.96 -2.10
C LYS A 313 23.37 9.63 -3.30
N GLU A 314 24.43 9.03 -3.85
CA GLU A 314 25.11 9.58 -5.02
C GLU A 314 24.24 9.64 -6.25
N TYR A 315 23.49 8.56 -6.51
CA TYR A 315 22.59 8.52 -7.66
C TYR A 315 21.52 9.60 -7.53
N SER A 316 20.93 9.76 -6.34
CA SER A 316 19.95 10.82 -6.05
C SER A 316 20.58 12.20 -6.24
N PHE A 317 21.80 12.42 -5.73
CA PHE A 317 22.53 13.68 -5.89
C PHE A 317 22.80 14.03 -7.36
N ARG A 318 23.22 13.05 -8.17
CA ARG A 318 23.39 13.21 -9.63
C ARG A 318 22.08 13.62 -10.33
N LYS A 319 20.94 13.22 -9.79
CA LYS A 319 19.60 13.62 -10.24
C LYS A 319 19.10 14.92 -9.60
N LYS A 320 19.94 15.61 -8.81
CA LYS A 320 19.60 16.81 -8.02
C LYS A 320 18.44 16.56 -7.06
N LYS A 321 18.41 15.37 -6.44
CA LYS A 321 17.41 14.95 -5.45
C LYS A 321 18.06 14.59 -4.12
N VAL A 322 17.31 14.73 -3.04
CA VAL A 322 17.71 14.28 -1.70
C VAL A 322 16.91 13.02 -1.33
N PRO A 323 17.55 11.90 -0.97
CA PRO A 323 16.81 10.70 -0.58
C PRO A 323 16.11 10.89 0.77
N ARG A 324 14.79 10.65 0.77
CA ARG A 324 13.93 10.57 1.95
C ARG A 324 13.75 9.10 2.30
N SER A 325 14.34 8.67 3.41
CA SER A 325 14.26 7.28 3.86
C SER A 325 12.89 6.94 4.44
N PHE A 326 12.37 5.80 4.02
CA PHE A 326 11.18 5.12 4.54
C PHE A 326 11.62 3.71 4.96
N LEU A 327 11.64 3.46 6.27
CA LEU A 327 12.15 2.22 6.85
C LEU A 327 11.04 1.17 6.94
N ILE A 328 11.31 -0.04 6.49
CA ILE A 328 10.49 -1.23 6.74
C ILE A 328 11.33 -2.21 7.55
N SER A 329 10.82 -2.59 8.71
CA SER A 329 11.44 -3.53 9.64
C SER A 329 10.42 -4.55 10.14
N ASP A 330 10.87 -5.42 11.04
CA ASP A 330 10.06 -6.45 11.70
C ASP A 330 8.73 -5.89 12.24
N ASP A 331 7.70 -6.75 12.18
CA ASP A 331 6.33 -6.52 12.67
C ASP A 331 5.53 -5.39 11.99
N THR A 332 5.94 -4.95 10.79
CA THR A 332 5.19 -3.92 10.06
C THR A 332 4.09 -4.54 9.20
N GLU A 333 2.86 -4.51 9.70
CA GLU A 333 1.64 -4.88 8.94
C GLU A 333 1.28 -3.81 7.89
N PHE A 334 0.46 -4.20 6.91
CA PHE A 334 0.06 -3.34 5.79
C PHE A 334 -0.51 -1.99 6.25
N GLY A 335 -1.40 -1.96 7.25
CA GLY A 335 -2.00 -0.72 7.75
C GLY A 335 -0.97 0.23 8.37
N SER A 336 0.02 -0.31 9.08
CA SER A 336 1.13 0.45 9.65
C SER A 336 1.99 1.07 8.55
N LEU A 337 2.29 0.31 7.48
CA LEU A 337 3.04 0.81 6.32
C LEU A 337 2.32 1.99 5.64
N VAL A 338 0.99 1.91 5.46
CA VAL A 338 0.20 3.00 4.85
C VAL A 338 0.27 4.26 5.71
N ARG A 339 0.08 4.13 7.02
CA ARG A 339 0.14 5.26 7.96
C ARG A 339 1.53 5.91 8.01
N GLN A 340 2.58 5.10 8.14
CA GLN A 340 3.96 5.60 8.12
C GLN A 340 4.28 6.30 6.79
N PHE A 341 3.79 5.78 5.67
CA PHE A 341 4.01 6.40 4.37
C PHE A 341 3.24 7.72 4.22
N LYS A 342 2.02 7.83 4.76
CA LYS A 342 1.26 9.09 4.85
C LYS A 342 2.04 10.16 5.61
N GLU A 343 2.70 9.77 6.71
CA GLU A 343 3.52 10.66 7.55
C GLU A 343 4.86 11.04 6.89
N CYS A 344 5.33 10.29 5.89
CA CYS A 344 6.60 10.54 5.20
C CYS A 344 6.64 11.91 4.49
N LYS A 345 5.48 12.39 3.99
CA LYS A 345 5.25 13.68 3.31
C LYS A 345 6.33 14.02 2.26
N LEU A 346 6.47 13.16 1.25
CA LEU A 346 7.51 13.28 0.23
C LEU A 346 7.40 14.57 -0.59
N ARG A 347 8.48 15.34 -0.67
CA ARG A 347 8.53 16.61 -1.42
C ARG A 347 9.02 16.38 -2.86
N PRO A 348 8.66 17.26 -3.82
CA PRO A 348 9.13 17.13 -5.21
C PRO A 348 10.65 17.14 -5.40
N VAL A 349 11.41 17.74 -4.47
CA VAL A 349 12.89 17.76 -4.49
C VAL A 349 13.52 16.48 -3.93
N GLU A 350 12.72 15.56 -3.41
CA GLU A 350 13.18 14.33 -2.79
C GLU A 350 13.03 13.11 -3.71
N SER A 351 13.92 12.14 -3.54
CA SER A 351 13.73 10.77 -4.00
C SER A 351 13.22 9.93 -2.84
N LEU A 352 12.39 8.93 -3.10
CA LEU A 352 11.95 7.99 -2.08
C LEU A 352 12.97 6.87 -1.93
N HIS A 353 13.45 6.64 -0.71
CA HIS A 353 14.34 5.53 -0.39
C HIS A 353 13.61 4.57 0.56
N ILE A 354 13.05 3.49 0.03
CA ILE A 354 12.43 2.41 0.80
C ILE A 354 13.55 1.46 1.26
N ASN A 355 13.85 1.46 2.55
CA ASN A 355 14.88 0.59 3.13
C ASN A 355 14.22 -0.59 3.84
N ILE A 356 14.33 -1.78 3.27
CA ILE A 356 13.76 -3.02 3.81
C ILE A 356 14.87 -3.78 4.54
N VAL A 357 14.87 -3.68 5.86
CA VAL A 357 15.86 -4.34 6.73
C VAL A 357 15.44 -5.78 7.02
N SER A 358 14.15 -5.99 7.25
CA SER A 358 13.53 -7.27 7.57
C SER A 358 12.02 -7.20 7.31
N ALA A 359 11.36 -8.36 7.21
CA ALA A 359 9.92 -8.44 6.93
C ALA A 359 9.33 -9.75 7.47
N ASN A 360 8.75 -9.71 8.67
CA ASN A 360 8.00 -10.83 9.25
C ASN A 360 6.69 -11.14 8.49
N TYR A 361 6.09 -10.12 7.87
CA TYR A 361 4.90 -10.23 7.03
C TYR A 361 5.21 -9.85 5.58
N PRO A 362 5.97 -10.68 4.83
CA PRO A 362 6.40 -10.34 3.46
C PRO A 362 5.24 -10.18 2.48
N GLY A 363 4.08 -10.82 2.75
CA GLY A 363 2.85 -10.62 1.97
C GLY A 363 2.37 -9.17 2.01
N ASP A 364 2.37 -8.55 3.19
CA ASP A 364 1.94 -7.16 3.38
C ASP A 364 2.90 -6.17 2.72
N VAL A 365 4.22 -6.41 2.87
CA VAL A 365 5.24 -5.62 2.19
C VAL A 365 5.09 -5.73 0.66
N ASN A 366 4.86 -6.94 0.13
CA ASN A 366 4.60 -7.12 -1.29
C ASN A 366 3.34 -6.39 -1.77
N MET A 367 2.25 -6.43 -1.00
CA MET A 367 1.02 -5.69 -1.34
C MET A 367 1.20 -4.18 -1.25
N PHE A 368 1.96 -3.70 -0.28
CA PHE A 368 2.34 -2.30 -0.18
C PHE A 368 3.13 -1.85 -1.41
N LEU A 369 4.19 -2.58 -1.77
CA LEU A 369 4.99 -2.30 -2.96
C LEU A 369 4.14 -2.38 -4.24
N PHE A 370 3.28 -3.39 -4.36
CA PHE A 370 2.35 -3.53 -5.48
C PHE A 370 1.45 -2.30 -5.63
N LYS A 371 0.74 -1.91 -4.57
CA LYS A 371 -0.16 -0.74 -4.61
C LYS A 371 0.61 0.54 -4.91
N LEU A 372 1.72 0.79 -4.22
CA LEU A 372 2.51 1.99 -4.40
C LEU A 372 3.04 2.13 -5.84
N LEU A 373 3.63 1.05 -6.37
CA LEU A 373 4.29 1.06 -7.67
C LEU A 373 3.31 0.99 -8.84
N THR A 374 2.23 0.21 -8.70
CA THR A 374 1.24 0.02 -9.76
C THR A 374 0.22 1.14 -9.80
N LEU A 375 -0.28 1.56 -8.63
CA LEU A 375 -1.40 2.51 -8.51
C LEU A 375 -0.91 3.95 -8.23
N GLY A 376 0.36 4.12 -7.86
CA GLY A 376 0.90 5.40 -7.44
C GLY A 376 0.43 5.86 -6.06
N MET A 377 -0.26 4.99 -5.31
CA MET A 377 -0.81 5.27 -3.99
C MET A 377 -1.07 3.98 -3.21
N VAL A 378 -1.16 4.14 -1.89
CA VAL A 378 -1.54 3.09 -0.95
C VAL A 378 -2.70 3.58 -0.11
N SER A 379 -3.59 2.67 0.28
CA SER A 379 -4.81 3.01 1.02
C SER A 379 -5.28 1.88 1.92
N THR A 380 -5.85 2.27 3.06
CA THR A 380 -6.75 1.50 3.93
C THR A 380 -8.13 2.16 3.93
N ASN A 381 -9.05 1.70 4.78
CA ASN A 381 -10.34 2.34 4.99
C ASN A 381 -10.25 3.76 5.60
N VAL A 382 -9.15 4.06 6.31
CA VAL A 382 -8.96 5.34 6.99
C VAL A 382 -7.92 6.18 6.27
N ASP A 383 -6.75 5.61 5.98
CA ASP A 383 -5.61 6.35 5.47
C ASP A 383 -5.41 6.15 3.97
N ILE A 384 -5.16 7.25 3.26
CA ILE A 384 -4.72 7.23 1.86
C ILE A 384 -3.43 8.06 1.76
N ALA A 385 -2.44 7.51 1.06
CA ALA A 385 -1.20 8.20 0.78
C ALA A 385 -0.80 8.00 -0.68
N CYS A 386 -0.48 9.11 -1.35
CA CYS A 386 -0.13 9.10 -2.77
C CYS A 386 1.32 9.53 -2.97
N LEU A 387 1.95 8.99 -4.02
CA LEU A 387 3.16 9.61 -4.55
C LEU A 387 2.84 11.03 -5.06
N PRO A 388 3.85 11.91 -5.16
CA PRO A 388 3.72 13.20 -5.83
C PRO A 388 3.12 13.06 -7.25
N PRO A 389 2.42 14.10 -7.76
CA PRO A 389 1.78 14.06 -9.07
C PRO A 389 2.73 13.65 -10.21
N LEU A 390 2.17 13.00 -11.23
CA LEU A 390 2.87 12.42 -12.39
C LEU A 390 3.72 13.43 -13.18
N GLU A 391 3.41 14.72 -13.09
CA GLU A 391 4.18 15.81 -13.73
C GLU A 391 5.61 15.90 -13.20
N THR A 392 5.86 15.43 -11.98
CA THR A 392 7.20 15.32 -11.39
C THR A 392 7.53 13.86 -11.11
N PRO A 393 8.26 13.16 -12.00
CA PRO A 393 8.61 11.76 -11.77
C PRO A 393 9.44 11.59 -10.49
N THR A 394 8.87 10.86 -9.53
CA THR A 394 9.53 10.48 -8.29
C THR A 394 10.51 9.36 -8.58
N HIS A 395 11.79 9.55 -8.21
CA HIS A 395 12.77 8.47 -8.23
C HIS A 395 12.60 7.66 -6.95
N ILE A 396 12.46 6.33 -7.09
CA ILE A 396 12.25 5.42 -5.96
C ILE A 396 13.38 4.40 -5.94
N PHE A 397 14.01 4.24 -4.78
CA PHE A 397 15.01 3.22 -4.53
C PHE A 397 14.48 2.25 -3.49
N ILE A 398 14.53 0.96 -3.79
CA ILE A 398 14.15 -0.10 -2.85
C ILE A 398 15.44 -0.81 -2.45
N GLU A 399 15.99 -0.42 -1.30
CA GLU A 399 17.14 -1.08 -0.71
C GLU A 399 16.67 -2.32 0.05
N ILE A 400 17.25 -3.49 -0.26
CA ILE A 400 16.94 -4.74 0.44
C ILE A 400 18.19 -5.21 1.19
N ALA A 401 18.03 -5.50 2.47
CA ALA A 401 19.10 -6.04 3.30
C ALA A 401 19.64 -7.37 2.75
N SER A 402 20.97 -7.52 2.85
CA SER A 402 21.65 -8.74 2.43
C SER A 402 21.42 -9.82 3.48
N THR A 403 20.72 -10.87 3.09
CA THR A 403 20.39 -12.02 3.95
C THR A 403 20.98 -13.30 3.36
N THR A 404 21.15 -14.32 4.20
CA THR A 404 21.64 -15.63 3.78
C THR A 404 20.83 -16.15 2.58
N LYS A 405 21.50 -16.53 1.49
CA LYS A 405 20.87 -16.98 0.23
C LYS A 405 19.81 -16.02 -0.33
N GLN A 406 19.92 -14.72 -0.02
CA GLN A 406 18.99 -13.67 -0.44
C GLN A 406 17.53 -13.97 -0.05
N GLN A 407 17.30 -14.64 1.08
CA GLN A 407 15.95 -15.02 1.56
C GLN A 407 14.96 -13.86 1.56
N LEU A 408 15.36 -12.68 2.03
CA LEU A 408 14.49 -11.49 2.07
C LEU A 408 14.14 -10.96 0.68
N LEU A 409 15.09 -10.97 -0.27
CA LEU A 409 14.81 -10.57 -1.65
C LEU A 409 13.86 -11.57 -2.32
N ASN A 410 14.07 -12.86 -2.07
CA ASN A 410 13.27 -13.94 -2.64
C ASN A 410 11.85 -13.99 -2.05
N SER A 411 11.63 -13.51 -0.83
CA SER A 411 10.28 -13.39 -0.23
C SER A 411 9.51 -12.18 -0.75
N LEU A 412 10.13 -11.31 -1.56
CA LEU A 412 9.54 -10.08 -2.10
C LEU A 412 9.49 -10.10 -3.64
N PRO A 413 8.59 -10.89 -4.29
CA PRO A 413 8.52 -10.98 -5.75
C PRO A 413 8.40 -9.63 -6.46
N MET A 414 7.71 -8.67 -5.84
CA MET A 414 7.57 -7.31 -6.38
C MET A 414 8.91 -6.63 -6.64
N ALA A 415 9.89 -6.81 -5.75
CA ALA A 415 11.23 -6.27 -5.94
C ALA A 415 11.98 -6.98 -7.08
N GLY A 416 11.75 -8.28 -7.25
CA GLY A 416 12.34 -9.10 -8.32
C GLY A 416 11.86 -8.77 -9.74
N TYR A 417 10.77 -8.03 -9.90
CA TYR A 417 10.27 -7.58 -11.20
C TYR A 417 10.86 -6.23 -11.66
N LEU A 418 11.59 -5.53 -10.80
CA LEU A 418 12.13 -4.20 -11.05
C LEU A 418 13.49 -4.22 -11.74
N LEU A 419 13.97 -3.04 -12.13
CA LEU A 419 15.38 -2.88 -12.50
C LEU A 419 16.25 -3.11 -11.26
N VAL A 420 17.13 -4.10 -11.32
CA VAL A 420 18.01 -4.46 -10.20
C VAL A 420 19.39 -3.86 -10.41
N ASN A 421 19.89 -3.16 -9.39
CA ASN A 421 21.30 -2.83 -9.23
C ASN A 421 21.87 -3.71 -8.11
N HIS A 422 22.51 -4.80 -8.48
CA HIS A 422 23.16 -5.71 -7.53
C HIS A 422 24.62 -5.29 -7.35
N ILE A 423 24.99 -4.98 -6.11
CA ILE A 423 26.35 -4.54 -5.76
C ILE A 423 27.14 -5.74 -5.24
N SER A 424 28.23 -6.04 -5.91
CA SER A 424 29.23 -7.01 -5.45
C SER A 424 30.48 -6.30 -4.92
N TRP A 425 31.18 -6.95 -4.00
CA TRP A 425 32.44 -6.42 -3.47
C TRP A 425 33.48 -6.28 -4.58
N ASN A 426 34.08 -5.09 -4.68
CA ASN A 426 35.21 -4.80 -5.54
C ASN A 426 36.00 -3.65 -4.90
N ILE A 427 37.31 -3.82 -4.71
CA ILE A 427 38.17 -2.79 -4.12
C ILE A 427 38.08 -1.47 -4.88
N LYS A 428 37.90 -1.50 -6.21
CA LYS A 428 37.77 -0.30 -7.05
C LYS A 428 36.54 0.54 -6.70
N ASN A 429 35.54 -0.06 -6.05
CA ASN A 429 34.34 0.62 -5.58
C ASN A 429 34.49 1.20 -4.16
N LEU A 430 35.58 0.89 -3.45
CA LEU A 430 35.85 1.46 -2.12
C LEU A 430 36.10 2.96 -2.26
N LYS A 431 35.30 3.75 -1.56
CA LYS A 431 35.50 5.21 -1.51
C LYS A 431 36.50 5.55 -0.42
N ALA A 432 37.58 6.21 -0.82
CA ALA A 432 38.49 6.85 0.12
C ALA A 432 38.15 8.35 0.20
N SER A 433 37.77 8.82 1.38
CA SER A 433 37.59 10.25 1.63
C SER A 433 38.86 11.01 1.28
N GLN A 434 38.72 12.22 0.73
CA GLN A 434 39.83 13.13 0.46
C GLN A 434 40.06 14.11 1.62
N GLU A 435 39.35 13.93 2.74
CA GLU A 435 39.67 14.64 3.98
C GLU A 435 40.88 13.97 4.64
N ILE A 436 41.96 14.71 4.81
CA ILE A 436 43.23 14.22 5.37
C ILE A 436 43.08 13.56 6.75
N ASN A 437 42.15 14.06 7.56
CA ASN A 437 41.87 13.56 8.91
C ASN A 437 40.83 12.44 8.95
N SER A 438 40.33 11.98 7.79
CA SER A 438 39.41 10.85 7.75
C SER A 438 40.10 9.56 8.19
N PRO A 439 39.40 8.62 8.85
CA PRO A 439 40.01 7.37 9.32
C PRO A 439 40.74 6.62 8.20
N ILE A 440 40.16 6.58 6.99
CA ILE A 440 40.77 5.88 5.85
C ILE A 440 42.07 6.55 5.39
N GLN A 441 42.15 7.88 5.38
CA GLN A 441 43.37 8.61 5.01
C GLN A 441 44.46 8.41 6.06
N VAL A 442 44.11 8.56 7.34
CA VAL A 442 45.05 8.32 8.45
C VAL A 442 45.66 6.92 8.35
N THR A 443 44.82 5.88 8.24
CA THR A 443 45.27 4.50 8.08
C THR A 443 46.12 4.31 6.82
N CYS A 444 45.69 4.83 5.67
CA CYS A 444 46.43 4.65 4.42
C CYS A 444 47.78 5.39 4.42
N HIS A 445 47.90 6.53 5.10
CA HIS A 445 49.20 7.21 5.26
C HIS A 445 50.19 6.37 6.06
N TYR A 446 49.76 5.73 7.17
CA TYR A 446 50.60 4.80 7.91
C TYR A 446 50.95 3.55 7.08
N LEU A 447 49.97 2.95 6.39
CA LEU A 447 50.23 1.82 5.50
C LEU A 447 51.17 2.20 4.34
N ASN A 448 51.12 3.43 3.86
CA ASN A 448 52.01 3.91 2.82
C ASN A 448 53.46 4.06 3.30
N LEU A 449 53.68 4.44 4.57
CA LEU A 449 55.02 4.40 5.18
C LEU A 449 55.49 2.97 5.40
N LEU A 450 54.60 2.09 5.86
CA LEU A 450 54.89 0.66 6.00
C LEU A 450 55.30 0.04 4.66
N ASP A 451 54.57 0.35 3.59
CA ASP A 451 54.84 -0.12 2.21
C ASP A 451 56.19 0.39 1.67
N ARG A 452 56.69 1.50 2.22
CA ARG A 452 57.99 2.10 1.87
C ARG A 452 59.10 1.74 2.87
N ASN A 453 58.82 0.94 3.90
CA ASN A 453 59.74 0.64 5.01
C ASN A 453 60.25 1.87 5.78
N ASP A 454 59.43 2.93 5.83
CA ASP A 454 59.77 4.22 6.44
C ASP A 454 59.00 4.46 7.77
N ILE A 455 58.25 3.47 8.26
CA ILE A 455 57.34 3.67 9.39
C ILE A 455 58.08 4.02 10.69
N ASP A 456 59.27 3.46 10.90
CA ASP A 456 60.09 3.71 12.09
C ASP A 456 60.98 4.96 11.95
N SER A 457 61.13 5.50 10.73
CA SER A 457 62.02 6.62 10.43
C SER A 457 61.29 7.94 10.20
N LYS A 458 59.98 7.91 9.93
CA LYS A 458 59.15 9.10 9.64
C LYS A 458 57.90 9.14 10.50
N GLU A 459 57.73 10.25 11.22
CA GLU A 459 56.50 10.56 11.95
C GLU A 459 55.49 11.29 11.04
N ILE A 460 54.23 10.88 11.08
CA ILE A 460 53.14 11.57 10.37
C ILE A 460 52.44 12.53 11.33
N LEU A 461 52.43 13.81 10.97
CA LEU A 461 51.71 14.85 11.70
C LEU A 461 50.43 15.22 10.95
N PHE A 462 49.28 15.17 11.63
CA PHE A 462 47.96 15.45 11.01
C PHE A 462 47.33 16.79 11.46
N ARG A 463 47.80 17.40 12.55
CA ARG A 463 47.14 18.57 13.18
C ARG A 463 48.06 19.73 13.57
N THR A 464 49.32 19.72 13.14
CA THR A 464 50.30 20.79 13.44
C THR A 464 50.57 21.65 12.20
N ASP A 465 51.31 22.75 12.35
CA ASP A 465 51.70 23.61 11.20
C ASP A 465 52.56 22.88 10.16
N LYS A 466 53.18 21.76 10.56
CA LYS A 466 53.95 20.83 9.72
C LYS A 466 53.12 19.60 9.29
N ALA A 467 51.80 19.66 9.40
CA ALA A 467 50.94 18.54 9.04
C ALA A 467 51.02 18.22 7.54
N ILE A 468 50.80 16.95 7.22
CA ILE A 468 50.55 16.55 5.83
C ILE A 468 49.32 17.31 5.35
N LYS A 469 49.46 17.99 4.22
CA LYS A 469 48.39 18.81 3.63
C LYS A 469 47.61 18.05 2.57
N ASP A 470 48.27 17.10 1.91
CA ASP A 470 47.71 16.41 0.76
C ASP A 470 47.25 14.99 1.14
N PRO A 471 45.96 14.65 0.92
CA PRO A 471 45.48 13.29 1.09
C PRO A 471 46.12 12.36 0.05
N LEU A 472 46.23 11.08 0.38
CA LEU A 472 46.62 10.08 -0.61
C LEU A 472 45.54 9.97 -1.70
N PRO A 473 45.94 9.78 -2.98
CA PRO A 473 45.01 9.46 -4.06
C PRO A 473 44.17 8.23 -3.73
N VAL A 474 42.90 8.24 -4.13
CA VAL A 474 41.95 7.14 -3.87
C VAL A 474 42.51 5.79 -4.33
N GLU A 475 43.11 5.74 -5.51
CA GLU A 475 43.71 4.52 -6.07
C GLU A 475 44.87 4.00 -5.20
N ARG A 476 45.68 4.90 -4.62
CA ARG A 476 46.75 4.49 -3.70
C ARG A 476 46.18 3.91 -2.41
N CYS A 477 45.14 4.53 -1.86
CA CYS A 477 44.43 3.99 -0.68
C CYS A 477 43.83 2.61 -0.98
N GLN A 478 43.18 2.44 -2.14
CA GLN A 478 42.61 1.17 -2.59
C GLN A 478 43.69 0.09 -2.69
N ASN A 479 44.82 0.37 -3.35
CA ASN A 479 45.93 -0.57 -3.51
C ASN A 479 46.54 -0.99 -2.16
N LEU A 480 46.71 -0.04 -1.24
CA LEU A 480 47.23 -0.32 0.10
C LEU A 480 46.26 -1.19 0.90
N ILE A 481 44.97 -0.87 0.85
CA ILE A 481 43.94 -1.65 1.55
C ILE A 481 43.85 -3.06 0.98
N GLU A 482 43.86 -3.20 -0.35
CA GLU A 482 43.89 -4.50 -1.02
C GLU A 482 45.09 -5.33 -0.56
N LYS A 483 46.29 -4.75 -0.63
CA LYS A 483 47.54 -5.43 -0.26
C LYS A 483 47.54 -5.90 1.20
N TYR A 484 47.15 -5.06 2.14
CA TYR A 484 47.36 -5.33 3.57
C TYR A 484 46.18 -5.99 4.28
N PHE A 485 44.95 -5.82 3.78
CA PHE A 485 43.74 -6.39 4.41
C PHE A 485 43.13 -7.56 3.63
N PHE A 486 43.30 -7.61 2.31
CA PHE A 486 42.62 -8.61 1.47
C PHE A 486 43.57 -9.64 0.84
N ASN A 487 44.79 -9.23 0.45
CA ASN A 487 45.78 -10.10 -0.19
C ASN A 487 46.69 -10.85 0.79
N LYS A 488 46.24 -11.13 2.02
CA LYS A 488 46.91 -12.10 2.90
C LYS A 488 46.49 -13.52 2.52
N GLY A 489 47.10 -14.01 1.44
CA GLY A 489 47.35 -15.42 1.16
C GLY A 489 48.85 -15.61 1.03
#